data_AF-H3GFL9-F1
#
_entry.id   AF-H3GFL9-F1
#
_cell.length_a   1.000
_cell.length_b   1.000
_cell.length_c   1.000
_cell.angle_alpha   90.00
_cell.angle_beta   90.00
_cell.angle_gamma   90.00
#
_symmetry.space_group_name_H-M   'P 1'
#
loop_
_entity.id
_entity.type
_entity.pdbx_description
1 polymer ?
#
loop_
_entity_poly.entity_id
_entity_poly.type
_entity_poly.pdbx_seq_one_letter_code
_entity_poly.pdbx_strand_id
1 'polypeptide(L)'
;MGSLDMRHWWCSYSPLMVFMMRVLELYPSSESVCVFYQRMAQQLGKCSKCVDIYHSSMPSVHVELEFEFTPDSIKAFFVKLQGLDADRIQRQLTDTSMGMASAAQEMSEAATLTLYEVLSQRRLLSDFRVLRVLSKTLQ
;
A
#
# COMPACT_ATOMS: atom_id res chain seq x y z
N MET A 1 26.57 -12.33 5.70
CA MET A 1 25.47 -11.87 4.84
C MET A 1 24.74 -10.78 5.61
N GLY A 2 24.98 -9.52 5.26
CA GLY A 2 24.51 -8.37 6.03
C GLY A 2 22.99 -8.32 6.05
N SER A 3 22.43 -8.12 7.25
CA SER A 3 21.04 -7.68 7.42
C SER A 3 20.84 -6.43 6.56
N LEU A 4 20.15 -6.57 5.43
CA LEU A 4 19.62 -5.41 4.72
C LEU A 4 18.57 -4.82 5.63
N ASP A 5 19.01 -3.87 6.47
CA ASP A 5 18.12 -3.01 7.23
C ASP A 5 17.04 -2.55 6.26
N MET A 6 15.79 -2.93 6.55
CA MET A 6 14.62 -2.66 5.72
C MET A 6 14.37 -1.15 5.74
N ARG A 7 15.18 -0.39 5.00
CA ARG A 7 15.14 1.06 4.95
C ARG A 7 13.70 1.48 4.62
N HIS A 8 13.10 2.28 5.48
CA HIS A 8 11.79 2.88 5.27
C HIS A 8 11.87 3.86 4.09
N TRP A 9 11.73 3.37 2.86
CA TRP A 9 11.99 4.18 1.66
C TRP A 9 11.09 5.40 1.60
N TRP A 10 9.83 5.25 2.01
CA TRP A 10 8.90 6.38 2.13
C TRP A 10 9.36 7.41 3.15
N CYS A 11 9.95 7.00 4.27
CA CYS A 11 10.45 7.94 5.28
C CYS A 11 11.75 8.65 4.86
N SER A 12 12.64 7.94 4.16
CA SER A 12 13.99 8.44 3.85
C SER A 12 14.11 9.06 2.46
N TYR A 13 13.31 8.59 1.51
CA TYR A 13 13.41 8.90 0.09
C TYR A 13 12.02 9.12 -0.53
N SER A 14 11.13 9.83 0.18
CA SER A 14 9.75 10.09 -0.28
C SER A 14 9.66 10.58 -1.73
N PRO A 15 10.43 11.59 -2.18
CA PRO A 15 10.34 12.06 -3.57
C PRO A 15 10.72 10.97 -4.59
N LEU A 16 11.70 10.12 -4.26
CA LEU A 16 12.08 9.00 -5.11
C LEU A 16 10.97 7.94 -5.15
N MET A 17 10.28 7.70 -4.04
CA MET A 17 9.15 6.76 -4.01
C MET A 17 7.97 7.24 -4.84
N VAL A 18 7.65 8.53 -4.76
CA VAL A 18 6.67 9.18 -5.64
C VAL A 18 7.03 8.98 -7.11
N PHE A 19 8.29 9.24 -7.48
CA PHE A 19 8.76 9.00 -8.84
C PHE A 19 8.66 7.51 -9.24
N MET A 20 9.09 6.61 -8.37
CA MET A 20 9.08 5.16 -8.63
C MET A 20 7.67 4.59 -8.80
N MET A 21 6.64 5.19 -8.18
CA MET A 21 5.24 4.80 -8.40
C MET A 21 4.83 4.93 -9.86
N ARG A 22 5.43 5.87 -10.61
CA ARG A 22 5.14 6.07 -12.03
C ARG A 22 5.57 4.90 -12.91
N VAL A 23 6.54 4.11 -12.44
CA VAL A 23 7.00 2.90 -13.15
C VAL A 23 5.87 1.86 -13.24
N LEU A 24 4.91 1.87 -12.31
CA LEU A 24 3.73 0.97 -12.35
C LEU A 24 2.84 1.22 -13.56
N GLU A 25 2.80 2.46 -14.05
CA GLU A 25 2.05 2.84 -15.25
C GLU A 25 2.80 2.42 -16.50
N LEU A 26 4.10 2.67 -16.55
CA LEU A 26 4.93 2.44 -17.73
C LEU A 26 5.23 0.95 -17.97
N TYR A 27 5.43 0.16 -16.91
CA TYR A 27 5.92 -1.22 -17.01
C TYR A 27 5.14 -2.19 -16.12
N PRO A 28 3.81 -2.30 -16.28
CA PRO A 28 2.93 -3.02 -15.37
C PRO A 28 3.25 -4.52 -15.22
N SER A 29 3.88 -5.13 -16.22
CA SER A 29 4.14 -6.58 -16.30
C SER A 29 5.60 -6.95 -16.05
N SER A 30 6.47 -5.98 -15.74
CA SER A 30 7.88 -6.27 -15.48
C SER A 30 8.05 -6.94 -14.10
N GLU A 31 8.82 -8.02 -14.03
CA GLU A 31 9.13 -8.72 -12.78
C GLU A 31 9.74 -7.78 -11.73
N SER A 32 10.62 -6.87 -12.15
CA SER A 32 11.22 -5.85 -11.28
C SER A 32 10.17 -4.94 -10.63
N VAL A 33 9.10 -4.62 -11.36
CA VAL A 33 8.00 -3.78 -10.87
C VAL A 33 7.14 -4.56 -9.88
N CYS A 34 6.91 -5.85 -10.12
CA CYS A 34 6.25 -6.74 -9.17
C CYS A 34 7.04 -6.84 -7.85
N VAL A 35 8.36 -7.02 -7.92
CA VAL A 35 9.23 -7.07 -6.73
C VAL A 35 9.23 -5.73 -5.99
N PHE A 36 9.29 -4.61 -6.71
CA PHE A 36 9.17 -3.28 -6.12
C PHE A 36 7.86 -3.15 -5.33
N TYR A 37 6.74 -3.53 -5.94
CA TYR A 37 5.44 -3.47 -5.31
C TYR A 37 5.35 -4.35 -4.05
N GLN A 38 5.86 -5.58 -4.10
CA GLN A 38 5.88 -6.47 -2.94
C GLN A 38 6.67 -5.87 -1.78
N ARG A 39 7.83 -5.25 -2.05
CA ARG A 39 8.63 -4.58 -1.02
C ARG A 39 7.94 -3.33 -0.49
N MET A 40 7.30 -2.55 -1.36
CA MET A 40 6.49 -1.41 -0.95
C MET A 40 5.36 -1.84 -0.02
N ALA A 41 4.61 -2.87 -0.39
CA ALA A 41 3.52 -3.42 0.42
C ALA A 41 4.00 -3.89 1.81
N GLN A 42 5.18 -4.54 1.88
CA GLN A 42 5.79 -4.93 3.15
C GLN A 42 6.16 -3.73 4.03
N GLN A 43 6.71 -2.66 3.45
CA GLN A 43 7.07 -1.46 4.21
C GLN A 43 5.85 -0.71 4.74
N LEU A 44 4.81 -0.58 3.92
CA LEU A 44 3.55 0.06 4.31
C LEU A 44 2.86 -0.73 5.43
N GLY A 45 3.08 -2.04 5.54
CA GLY A 45 2.56 -2.84 6.66
C GLY A 45 3.31 -2.73 7.98
N LYS A 46 4.47 -2.06 8.02
CA LYS A 46 5.34 -2.03 9.22
C LYS A 46 5.53 -0.65 9.81
N CYS A 47 5.18 0.41 9.09
CA CYS A 47 5.45 1.78 9.50
C CYS A 47 4.30 2.72 9.14
N SER A 48 3.61 3.22 10.18
CA SER A 48 2.54 4.22 10.02
C SER A 48 3.00 5.48 9.30
N LYS A 49 4.22 5.97 9.59
CA LYS A 49 4.80 7.12 8.88
C LYS A 49 4.99 6.86 7.38
N CYS A 50 5.37 5.63 6.98
CA CYS A 50 5.43 5.28 5.55
C CYS A 50 4.04 5.35 4.89
N VAL A 51 3.02 4.86 5.59
CA VAL A 51 1.61 4.91 5.14
C VAL A 51 1.13 6.35 4.99
N ASP A 52 1.38 7.21 5.98
CA ASP A 52 0.97 8.61 5.94
C ASP A 52 1.61 9.37 4.78
N ILE A 53 2.92 9.17 4.56
CA ILE A 53 3.65 9.77 3.43
C ILE A 53 3.11 9.22 2.09
N TYR A 54 2.86 7.91 2.01
CA TYR A 54 2.29 7.28 0.82
C TYR A 54 0.94 7.92 0.45
N HIS A 55 -0.02 7.98 1.36
CA HIS A 55 -1.34 8.54 1.06
C HIS A 55 -1.30 10.06 0.82
N SER A 56 -0.51 10.81 1.59
CA SER A 56 -0.37 12.26 1.38
C SER A 56 0.32 12.62 0.07
N SER A 57 1.08 11.71 -0.54
CA SER A 57 1.71 11.91 -1.83
C SER A 57 0.76 11.76 -3.04
N MET A 58 -0.40 11.13 -2.86
CA MET A 58 -1.33 10.81 -3.96
C MET A 58 -1.81 12.03 -4.76
N PRO A 59 -2.15 13.19 -4.13
CA PRO A 59 -2.52 14.39 -4.88
C PRO A 59 -1.36 14.92 -5.73
N SER A 60 -0.13 14.91 -5.21
CA SER A 60 1.05 15.33 -5.97
C SER A 60 1.33 14.41 -7.14
N VAL A 61 1.23 13.10 -6.95
CA VAL A 61 1.34 12.10 -8.05
C VAL A 61 0.30 12.40 -9.13
N HIS A 62 -0.95 12.70 -8.76
CA HIS A 62 -2.00 13.01 -9.72
C HIS A 62 -1.63 14.23 -10.59
N VAL A 63 -1.25 15.34 -9.94
CA VAL A 63 -0.85 16.59 -10.63
C VAL A 63 0.35 16.37 -11.53
N GLU A 64 1.36 15.61 -11.09
CA GLU A 64 2.54 15.30 -11.92
C GLU A 64 2.17 14.48 -13.16
N LEU A 65 1.24 13.52 -13.03
CA LEU A 65 0.82 12.69 -14.17
C LEU A 65 -0.03 13.47 -15.18
N GLU A 66 -0.76 14.51 -14.77
CA GLU A 66 -1.57 15.35 -15.68
C GLU A 66 -0.74 16.07 -16.75
N PHE A 67 0.55 16.30 -16.51
CA PHE A 67 1.45 16.91 -17.50
C PHE A 67 1.90 15.95 -18.59
N GLU A 68 1.80 14.65 -18.37
CA GLU A 68 2.44 13.64 -19.23
C GLU A 68 1.46 12.61 -19.80
N PHE A 69 0.34 12.37 -19.12
CA PHE A 69 -0.59 11.29 -19.44
C PHE A 69 -2.02 11.79 -19.66
N THR A 70 -2.80 10.98 -20.36
CA THR A 70 -4.22 11.28 -20.58
C THR A 70 -5.03 11.07 -19.30
N PRO A 71 -6.18 11.76 -19.12
CA PRO A 71 -7.07 11.51 -17.99
C PRO A 71 -7.49 10.04 -17.85
N ASP A 72 -7.68 9.33 -18.96
CA ASP A 72 -8.03 7.90 -18.96
C ASP A 72 -6.88 7.01 -18.46
N SER A 73 -5.65 7.29 -18.87
CA SER A 73 -4.45 6.62 -18.36
C SER A 73 -4.28 6.85 -16.86
N ILE A 74 -4.42 8.11 -16.40
CA ILE A 74 -4.33 8.47 -14.98
C ILE A 74 -5.41 7.75 -14.17
N LYS A 75 -6.64 7.69 -14.68
CA LYS A 75 -7.73 6.94 -14.06
C LYS A 75 -7.39 5.45 -13.96
N ALA A 76 -6.87 4.84 -15.02
CA ALA A 76 -6.47 3.43 -15.02
C ALA A 76 -5.36 3.16 -13.99
N PHE A 77 -4.35 4.03 -13.92
CA PHE A 77 -3.29 3.99 -12.91
C PHE A 77 -3.86 3.95 -11.48
N PHE A 78 -4.75 4.90 -11.14
CA PHE A 78 -5.31 4.96 -9.78
C PHE A 78 -6.24 3.78 -9.47
N VAL A 79 -6.98 3.24 -10.44
CA VAL A 79 -7.77 2.02 -10.27
C VAL A 79 -6.88 0.82 -9.96
N LYS A 80 -5.75 0.69 -10.67
CA LYS A 80 -4.74 -0.33 -10.41
C LYS A 80 -4.15 -0.17 -9.01
N LEU A 81 -3.78 1.05 -8.65
CA LEU A 81 -3.22 1.35 -7.34
C LEU A 81 -4.16 1.00 -6.19
N GLN A 82 -5.45 1.32 -6.33
CA GLN A 82 -6.45 0.93 -5.35
C GLN A 82 -6.62 -0.60 -5.24
N GLY A 83 -6.53 -1.32 -6.37
CA GLY A 83 -6.57 -2.79 -6.35
C GLY A 83 -5.37 -3.37 -5.59
N LEU A 84 -4.20 -2.82 -5.85
CA LEU A 84 -2.98 -3.14 -5.13
C LEU A 84 -3.13 -2.88 -3.62
N ASP A 85 -3.64 -1.72 -3.21
CA ASP A 85 -3.90 -1.39 -1.80
C ASP A 85 -4.89 -2.37 -1.15
N ALA A 86 -5.98 -2.72 -1.84
CA ALA A 86 -6.94 -3.70 -1.36
C ALA A 86 -6.30 -5.09 -1.15
N ASP A 87 -5.47 -5.54 -2.10
CA ASP A 87 -4.74 -6.81 -1.98
C ASP A 87 -3.73 -6.78 -0.81
N ARG A 88 -3.10 -5.62 -0.56
CA ARG A 88 -2.19 -5.45 0.58
C ARG A 88 -2.96 -5.56 1.89
N ILE A 89 -4.06 -4.81 2.03
CA ILE A 89 -4.90 -4.81 3.23
C ILE A 89 -5.47 -6.21 3.49
N GLN A 90 -5.93 -6.90 2.43
CA GLN A 90 -6.41 -8.27 2.54
C GLN A 90 -5.32 -9.20 3.09
N ARG A 91 -4.10 -9.16 2.55
CA ARG A 91 -2.99 -9.98 3.05
C ARG A 91 -2.67 -9.66 4.51
N GLN A 92 -2.57 -8.38 4.85
CA GLN A 92 -2.29 -7.91 6.20
C GLN A 92 -3.32 -8.35 7.23
N LEU A 93 -4.59 -8.47 6.85
CA LEU A 93 -5.68 -8.90 7.72
C LEU A 93 -5.95 -10.42 7.69
N THR A 94 -5.64 -11.10 6.59
CA THR A 94 -5.89 -12.54 6.42
C THR A 94 -4.75 -13.38 6.98
N ASP A 95 -3.49 -12.96 6.79
CA ASP A 95 -2.33 -13.62 7.42
C ASP A 95 -2.44 -13.59 8.96
N THR A 96 -3.21 -12.65 9.51
CA THR A 96 -3.59 -12.56 10.94
C THR A 96 -4.54 -13.67 11.42
N SER A 97 -5.29 -14.33 10.53
CA SER A 97 -6.30 -15.32 10.93
C SER A 97 -5.75 -16.74 11.14
N MET A 98 -4.49 -17.02 10.76
CA MET A 98 -3.96 -18.40 10.66
C MET A 98 -2.76 -18.73 11.56
N GLY A 99 -2.36 -17.87 12.52
CA GLY A 99 -1.11 -18.02 13.29
C GLY A 99 -1.24 -18.32 14.79
N MET A 100 -0.44 -19.26 15.30
CA MET A 100 -0.41 -19.77 16.68
C MET A 100 -0.13 -18.72 17.78
N ALA A 101 -0.53 -19.05 19.02
CA ALA A 101 -0.70 -18.18 20.20
C ALA A 101 0.45 -17.22 20.61
N SER A 102 1.71 -17.42 20.18
CA SER A 102 2.80 -16.45 20.45
C SER A 102 2.90 -15.34 19.41
N ALA A 103 2.31 -15.55 18.23
CA ALA A 103 2.23 -14.56 17.17
C ALA A 103 1.04 -13.60 17.38
N ALA A 104 0.08 -13.94 18.25
CA ALA A 104 -1.16 -13.18 18.48
C ALA A 104 -0.96 -11.70 18.86
N GLN A 105 0.15 -11.35 19.52
CA GLN A 105 0.39 -9.97 19.99
C GLN A 105 0.97 -9.06 18.89
N GLU A 106 2.00 -9.50 18.15
CA GLU A 106 2.48 -8.79 16.94
C GLU A 106 1.41 -8.78 15.82
N MET A 107 0.61 -9.85 15.75
CA MET A 107 -0.53 -9.97 14.84
C MET A 107 -1.64 -8.96 15.16
N SER A 108 -1.88 -8.67 16.44
CA SER A 108 -2.84 -7.65 16.89
C SER A 108 -2.39 -6.24 16.49
N GLU A 109 -1.09 -5.94 16.58
CA GLU A 109 -0.55 -4.63 16.20
C GLU A 109 -0.64 -4.36 14.70
N ALA A 110 -0.25 -5.33 13.85
CA ALA A 110 -0.35 -5.18 12.40
C ALA A 110 -1.80 -5.01 11.92
N ALA A 111 -2.73 -5.78 12.48
CA ALA A 111 -4.16 -5.64 12.19
C ALA A 111 -4.70 -4.28 12.68
N THR A 112 -4.32 -3.85 13.88
CA THR A 112 -4.71 -2.54 14.43
C THR A 112 -4.18 -1.39 13.57
N LEU A 113 -2.92 -1.45 13.12
CA LEU A 113 -2.34 -0.46 12.20
C LEU A 113 -3.05 -0.44 10.85
N THR A 114 -3.40 -1.61 10.33
CA THR A 114 -4.14 -1.74 9.06
C THR A 114 -5.55 -1.17 9.18
N LEU A 115 -6.25 -1.46 10.29
CA LEU A 115 -7.57 -0.88 10.58
C LEU A 115 -7.48 0.65 10.76
N TYR A 116 -6.48 1.12 11.48
CA TYR A 116 -6.21 2.55 11.64
C TYR A 116 -5.93 3.22 10.29
N GLU A 117 -5.11 2.62 9.43
CA GLU A 117 -4.86 3.10 8.08
C GLU A 117 -6.18 3.23 7.31
N VAL A 118 -7.00 2.17 7.28
CA VAL A 118 -8.27 2.22 6.54
C VAL A 118 -9.16 3.32 7.08
N LEU A 119 -9.37 3.37 8.40
CA LEU A 119 -10.24 4.36 9.05
C LEU A 119 -9.75 5.80 8.86
N SER A 120 -8.44 6.01 8.78
CA SER A 120 -7.84 7.33 8.59
C SER A 120 -7.89 7.81 7.13
N GLN A 121 -8.04 6.90 6.17
CA GLN A 121 -7.95 7.21 4.75
C GLN A 121 -9.31 7.06 4.07
N ARG A 122 -9.98 8.20 3.83
CA ARG A 122 -11.30 8.25 3.18
C ARG A 122 -11.36 7.46 1.87
N ARG A 123 -10.27 7.46 1.08
CA ARG A 123 -10.17 6.69 -0.17
C ARG A 123 -10.30 5.19 0.07
N LEU A 124 -9.68 4.66 1.12
CA LEU A 124 -9.75 3.24 1.48
C LEU A 124 -11.12 2.88 2.04
N LEU A 125 -11.70 3.72 2.90
CA LEU A 125 -13.06 3.53 3.41
C LEU A 125 -14.15 3.57 2.34
N SER A 126 -13.89 4.25 1.22
CA SER A 126 -14.83 4.33 0.11
C SER A 126 -14.64 3.20 -0.91
N ASP A 127 -13.60 2.38 -0.77
CA ASP A 127 -13.31 1.29 -1.69
C ASP A 127 -14.07 0.03 -1.27
N PHE A 128 -15.01 -0.41 -2.11
CA PHE A 128 -15.83 -1.59 -1.85
C PHE A 128 -14.99 -2.88 -1.69
N ARG A 129 -13.79 -2.95 -2.29
CA ARG A 129 -12.87 -4.09 -2.15
C ARG A 129 -12.34 -4.16 -0.73
N VAL A 130 -11.93 -3.01 -0.18
CA VAL A 130 -11.46 -2.89 1.21
C VAL A 130 -12.60 -3.16 2.19
N LEU A 131 -13.78 -2.57 1.98
CA LEU A 131 -14.95 -2.81 2.83
C LEU A 131 -15.37 -4.28 2.84
N ARG A 132 -15.28 -4.96 1.70
CA ARG A 132 -15.56 -6.40 1.60
C ARG A 132 -14.57 -7.22 2.44
N VAL A 133 -13.29 -6.84 2.47
CA VAL A 133 -12.28 -7.47 3.32
C VAL A 133 -12.63 -7.24 4.79
N LEU A 134 -12.87 -5.99 5.19
CA LEU A 134 -13.24 -5.65 6.58
C LEU A 134 -14.49 -6.40 7.06
N SER A 135 -15.51 -6.49 6.21
CA SER A 135 -16.75 -7.18 6.54
C SER A 135 -16.54 -8.68 6.81
N LYS A 136 -15.58 -9.30 6.10
CA LYS A 136 -15.24 -10.71 6.32
C LYS A 136 -14.38 -10.92 7.56
N THR A 137 -13.53 -9.96 7.91
CA THR A 137 -12.60 -10.06 9.03
C THR A 137 -13.23 -9.66 10.37
N LEU A 138 -14.25 -8.79 10.37
CA LEU A 138 -14.93 -8.28 11.56
C LEU A 138 -16.25 -9.00 11.90
N GLN A 139 -16.66 -10.00 11.10
CA GLN A 139 -17.77 -10.92 11.39
C GLN A 139 -17.29 -12.10 12.23
#